data_AF-A0A538HV17-F1
#
_entry.id   AF-A0A538HV17-F1
#
_cell.length_a   1.000
_cell.length_b   1.000
_cell.length_c   1.000
_cell.angle_alpha   90.00
_cell.angle_beta   90.00
_cell.angle_gamma   90.00
#
_symmetry.space_group_name_H-M   'P 1'
#
loop_
_entity.id
_entity.type
_entity.pdbx_description
1 polymer ?
#
loop_
_entity_poly.entity_id
_entity_poly.type
_entity_poly.pdbx_seq_one_letter_code
_entity_poly.pdbx_strand_id
1 'polypeptide(L)'
;MSAFLIPVIVLGSLLFLMALLAVLGRIRGGRYLRPLVMWMTKVPLLRKGIKKASMAQLERENPELARAVKKIEAFGTPKTPEQAQRALALLSPSERRAYLAAAGDQSDMPEPTNRAQRRLIEKGVQPGVTPTPRPVARKKRR
;
A
#
# COMPACT_ATOMS: atom_id res chain seq x y z
N MET A 1 47.90 -8.88 -1.31
CA MET A 1 47.66 -7.75 -0.38
C MET A 1 46.37 -7.00 -0.75
N SER A 2 45.27 -7.73 -0.97
CA SER A 2 44.02 -7.17 -1.52
C SER A 2 42.76 -7.71 -0.82
N ALA A 3 42.84 -8.89 -0.18
CA ALA A 3 41.71 -9.49 0.55
C ALA A 3 41.24 -8.68 1.76
N PHE A 4 42.13 -7.91 2.41
CA PHE A 4 41.79 -7.08 3.58
C PHE A 4 41.17 -5.72 3.22
N LEU A 5 41.38 -5.21 2.00
CA LEU A 5 40.75 -3.96 1.57
C LEU A 5 39.29 -4.17 1.14
N ILE A 6 38.96 -5.35 0.61
CA ILE A 6 37.59 -5.70 0.21
C ILE A 6 36.57 -5.44 1.34
N PRO A 7 36.72 -5.99 2.55
CA PRO A 7 35.76 -5.76 3.63
C PRO A 7 35.70 -4.29 4.04
N VAL A 8 36.82 -3.56 4.04
CA VAL A 8 36.86 -2.14 4.40
C VAL A 8 36.13 -1.28 3.37
N ILE A 9 36.32 -1.55 2.08
CA ILE A 9 35.64 -0.84 0.99
C ILE A 9 34.14 -1.16 0.99
N VAL A 10 33.76 -2.43 1.20
CA VAL A 10 32.36 -2.84 1.32
C VAL A 10 31.70 -2.16 2.53
N LEU A 11 32.35 -2.15 3.68
CA LEU A 11 31.82 -1.52 4.89
C LEU A 11 31.73 0.00 4.75
N GLY A 12 32.76 0.63 4.19
CA GLY A 12 32.80 2.07 3.93
C GLY A 12 31.75 2.52 2.93
N SER A 13 31.55 1.78 1.83
CA SER A 13 30.50 2.07 0.85
C SER A 13 29.09 1.89 1.42
N LEU A 14 28.88 0.87 2.27
CA LEU A 14 27.59 0.67 2.95
C LEU A 14 27.28 1.80 3.94
N LEU A 15 28.28 2.22 4.73
CA LEU A 15 28.18 3.38 5.62
C LEU A 15 27.89 4.66 4.85
N PHE A 16 28.58 4.87 3.73
CA PHE A 16 28.36 6.03 2.87
C PHE A 16 26.94 6.02 2.28
N LEU A 17 26.45 4.87 1.83
CA LEU A 17 25.08 4.71 1.32
C LEU A 17 24.05 5.00 2.42
N MET A 18 24.24 4.47 3.63
CA MET A 18 23.40 4.75 4.79
C MET A 18 23.41 6.23 5.16
N ALA A 19 24.57 6.87 5.20
CA ALA A 19 24.70 8.30 5.46
C ALA A 19 23.99 9.13 4.38
N LEU A 20 24.14 8.74 3.11
CA LEU A 20 23.45 9.39 1.99
C LEU A 20 21.93 9.27 2.14
N LEU A 21 21.40 8.08 2.43
CA LEU A 21 19.97 7.88 2.67
C LEU A 21 19.47 8.69 3.87
N ALA A 22 20.22 8.74 4.97
CA ALA A 22 19.86 9.49 6.16
C ALA A 22 19.83 11.00 5.91
N VAL A 23 20.82 11.53 5.18
CA VAL A 23 20.86 12.93 4.76
C VAL A 23 19.72 13.24 3.80
N LEU A 24 19.49 12.37 2.82
CA LEU A 24 18.43 12.51 1.82
C LEU A 24 17.02 12.43 2.45
N GLY A 25 16.88 11.69 3.57
CA GLY A 25 15.68 11.62 4.39
C GLY A 25 15.45 12.83 5.27
N ARG A 26 16.52 13.39 5.82
CA ARG A 26 16.44 14.60 6.66
C ARG A 26 16.21 15.85 5.83
N ILE A 27 16.75 15.94 4.61
CA ILE A 27 16.58 17.10 3.74
C ILE A 27 15.16 17.11 3.13
N ARG A 28 14.41 18.19 3.39
CA ARG A 28 13.04 18.42 2.86
C ARG A 28 12.05 17.28 3.17
N GLY A 29 12.17 16.66 4.36
CA GLY A 29 11.20 15.66 4.85
C GLY A 29 11.10 14.41 3.97
N GLY A 30 12.21 13.93 3.41
CA GLY A 30 12.24 12.72 2.59
C GLY A 30 11.64 12.89 1.18
N ARG A 31 11.52 14.13 0.67
CA ARG A 31 11.05 14.41 -0.70
C ARG A 31 11.81 13.61 -1.75
N TYR A 32 13.10 13.36 -1.53
CA TYR A 32 13.96 12.62 -2.44
C TYR A 32 13.94 11.10 -2.22
N LEU A 33 13.43 10.60 -1.08
CA LEU A 33 13.14 9.16 -0.93
C LEU A 33 11.91 8.74 -1.75
N ARG A 34 10.93 9.63 -1.93
CA ARG A 34 9.73 9.34 -2.72
C ARG A 34 10.03 8.76 -4.11
N PRO A 35 10.88 9.37 -4.96
CA PRO A 35 11.19 8.81 -6.27
C PRO A 35 11.99 7.50 -6.19
N LEU A 36 12.85 7.32 -5.19
CA LEU A 36 13.62 6.08 -5.02
C LEU A 36 12.71 4.90 -4.65
N VAL A 37 11.80 5.10 -3.70
CA VAL A 37 10.77 4.12 -3.32
C VAL A 37 9.86 3.84 -4.53
N MET A 38 9.46 4.88 -5.26
CA MET A 38 8.63 4.74 -6.46
C MET A 38 9.34 3.89 -7.54
N TRP A 39 10.64 4.10 -7.74
CA TRP A 39 11.46 3.26 -8.62
C TRP A 39 11.56 1.82 -8.13
N MET A 40 11.80 1.64 -6.83
CA MET A 40 11.94 0.32 -6.22
C MET A 40 10.63 -0.49 -6.29
N THR A 41 9.48 0.15 -6.10
CA THR A 41 8.15 -0.49 -6.27
C THR A 41 7.82 -0.85 -7.73
N LYS A 42 8.54 -0.28 -8.71
CA LYS A 42 8.38 -0.60 -10.13
C LYS A 42 9.06 -1.93 -10.51
N VAL A 43 9.96 -2.43 -9.67
CA VAL A 43 10.65 -3.71 -9.91
C VAL A 43 9.69 -4.88 -9.63
N PRO A 44 9.28 -5.64 -10.65
CA PRO A 44 8.27 -6.69 -10.49
C PRO A 44 8.73 -7.86 -9.61
N LEU A 45 10.04 -8.13 -9.57
CA LEU A 45 10.62 -9.16 -8.70
C LEU A 45 10.45 -8.83 -7.21
N LEU A 46 10.74 -7.57 -6.84
CA LEU A 46 10.60 -7.13 -5.46
C LEU A 46 9.13 -7.16 -5.02
N ARG A 47 8.22 -6.70 -5.88
CA ARG A 47 6.78 -6.75 -5.62
C ARG A 47 6.30 -8.19 -5.39
N LYS A 48 6.78 -9.15 -6.19
CA LYS A 48 6.46 -10.58 -6.01
C LYS A 48 7.04 -11.14 -4.71
N GLY A 49 8.25 -10.74 -4.33
CA GLY A 49 8.90 -11.16 -3.09
C GLY A 49 8.17 -10.67 -1.85
N ILE A 50 7.87 -9.37 -1.78
CA ILE A 50 7.11 -8.76 -0.68
C ILE A 50 5.75 -9.42 -0.56
N LYS A 51 5.02 -9.58 -1.69
CA LYS A 51 3.69 -10.21 -1.68
C LYS A 51 3.73 -11.64 -1.12
N LYS A 52 4.73 -12.45 -1.51
CA LYS A 52 4.90 -13.81 -0.98
C LYS A 52 5.20 -13.80 0.51
N ALA A 53 6.07 -12.91 0.97
CA ALA A 53 6.40 -12.80 2.38
C ALA A 53 5.18 -12.39 3.23
N SER A 54 4.42 -11.38 2.78
CA SER A 54 3.20 -10.95 3.45
C SER A 54 2.13 -12.04 3.50
N MET A 55 1.94 -12.80 2.41
CA MET A 55 0.99 -13.92 2.39
C MET A 55 1.43 -15.06 3.32
N ALA A 56 2.73 -15.38 3.36
CA ALA A 56 3.24 -16.43 4.24
C ALA A 56 3.07 -16.07 5.73
N GLN A 57 3.16 -14.79 6.08
CA GLN A 57 2.88 -14.33 7.44
C GLN A 57 1.38 -14.42 7.76
N LEU A 58 0.52 -13.94 6.85
CA LEU A 58 -0.93 -13.98 7.02
C LEU A 58 -1.48 -15.40 7.14
N GLU A 59 -0.95 -16.34 6.36
CA GLU A 59 -1.33 -17.76 6.42
C GLU A 59 -1.00 -18.39 7.79
N ARG A 60 0.05 -17.91 8.46
CA ARG A 60 0.46 -18.39 9.80
C ARG A 60 -0.40 -17.79 10.91
N GLU A 61 -0.73 -16.50 10.79
CA GLU A 61 -1.47 -15.78 11.84
C GLU A 61 -2.98 -15.99 11.75
N ASN A 62 -3.54 -15.98 10.54
CA ASN A 62 -4.98 -16.10 10.33
C ASN A 62 -5.29 -16.71 8.94
N PRO A 63 -5.53 -18.03 8.86
CA PRO A 63 -5.80 -18.70 7.58
C PRO A 63 -7.09 -18.21 6.89
N GLU A 64 -8.10 -17.78 7.65
CA GLU A 64 -9.35 -17.22 7.11
C GLU A 64 -9.11 -15.87 6.44
N LEU A 65 -8.30 -15.01 7.06
CA LEU A 65 -7.89 -13.72 6.49
C LEU A 65 -7.07 -13.91 5.22
N ALA A 66 -6.12 -14.86 5.21
CA ALA A 66 -5.31 -15.14 4.03
C ALA A 66 -6.17 -15.58 2.83
N ARG A 67 -7.16 -16.46 3.06
CA ARG A 67 -8.12 -16.87 2.02
C ARG A 67 -8.98 -15.70 1.55
N ALA A 68 -9.43 -14.85 2.47
CA ALA A 68 -10.20 -13.66 2.14
C ALA A 68 -9.41 -12.69 1.23
N VAL A 69 -8.17 -12.36 1.61
CA VAL A 69 -7.29 -11.48 0.83
C VAL A 69 -7.03 -12.07 -0.55
N LYS A 70 -6.75 -13.38 -0.65
CA LYS A 70 -6.54 -14.06 -1.94
C LYS A 70 -7.77 -13.98 -2.86
N LYS A 71 -8.98 -14.13 -2.31
CA LYS A 71 -10.24 -14.01 -3.07
C LYS A 71 -10.49 -12.57 -3.55
N ILE A 72 -10.25 -11.58 -2.70
CA ILE A 72 -10.38 -10.16 -3.06
C ILE A 72 -9.32 -9.75 -4.09
N GLU A 73 -8.07 -10.20 -3.94
CA GLU A 73 -7.02 -9.93 -4.91
C GLU A 73 -7.29 -10.56 -6.28
N ALA A 74 -7.88 -11.76 -6.31
CA ALA A 74 -8.30 -12.41 -7.55
C ALA A 74 -9.43 -11.67 -8.26
N PHE A 75 -10.33 -11.03 -7.50
CA PHE A 75 -11.35 -10.13 -8.04
C PHE A 75 -10.75 -8.82 -8.60
N GLY A 76 -9.63 -8.36 -8.01
CA GLY A 76 -8.92 -7.15 -8.41
C GLY A 76 -9.40 -5.90 -7.67
N THR A 77 -8.73 -4.75 -7.90
CA THR A 77 -9.06 -3.50 -7.22
C THR A 77 -10.45 -2.99 -7.65
N PRO A 78 -11.45 -2.94 -6.76
CA PRO A 78 -12.77 -2.45 -7.10
C PRO A 78 -12.72 -0.94 -7.35
N LYS A 79 -13.34 -0.48 -8.44
CA LYS A 79 -13.39 0.96 -8.82
C LYS A 79 -14.66 1.63 -8.36
N THR A 80 -15.70 0.86 -8.03
CA THR A 80 -17.01 1.36 -7.59
C THR A 80 -17.42 0.71 -6.26
N PRO A 81 -18.28 1.37 -5.46
CA PRO A 81 -18.78 0.79 -4.21
C PRO A 81 -19.54 -0.51 -4.44
N GLU A 82 -20.30 -0.61 -5.54
CA GLU A 82 -20.99 -1.85 -5.92
C GLU A 82 -20.00 -3.00 -6.21
N GLN A 83 -18.88 -2.71 -6.87
CA GLN A 83 -17.84 -3.72 -7.10
C GLN A 83 -17.18 -4.15 -5.79
N ALA A 84 -16.97 -3.24 -4.85
CA ALA A 84 -16.44 -3.58 -3.53
C ALA A 84 -17.41 -4.49 -2.76
N GLN A 85 -18.72 -4.19 -2.78
CA GLN A 85 -19.73 -5.04 -2.17
C GLN A 85 -19.80 -6.42 -2.82
N ARG A 86 -19.70 -6.50 -4.16
CA ARG A 86 -19.62 -7.78 -4.89
C ARG A 86 -18.37 -8.57 -4.51
N ALA A 87 -17.23 -7.90 -4.34
CA ALA A 87 -16.01 -8.56 -3.88
C ALA A 87 -16.18 -9.16 -2.48
N LEU A 88 -16.81 -8.41 -1.55
CA LEU A 88 -17.14 -8.90 -0.21
C LEU A 88 -18.18 -10.03 -0.21
N ALA A 89 -19.06 -10.08 -1.21
CA ALA A 89 -20.05 -11.14 -1.37
C ALA A 89 -19.42 -12.51 -1.73
N LEU A 90 -18.23 -12.51 -2.33
CA LEU A 90 -17.47 -13.74 -2.63
C LEU A 90 -16.85 -14.42 -1.39
N LEU A 91 -16.80 -13.69 -0.27
CA LEU A 91 -16.24 -14.16 0.99
C LEU A 91 -17.29 -14.96 1.79
N SER A 92 -16.84 -16.01 2.47
CA SER A 92 -17.65 -16.68 3.49
C SER A 92 -17.93 -15.73 4.68
N PRO A 93 -18.91 -16.03 5.56
CA PRO A 93 -19.17 -15.22 6.74
C PRO A 93 -17.95 -15.10 7.68
N SER A 94 -17.13 -16.15 7.82
CA SER A 94 -15.91 -16.13 8.63
C SER A 94 -14.81 -15.28 7.98
N GLU A 95 -14.55 -15.49 6.69
CA GLU A 95 -13.59 -14.73 5.89
C GLU A 95 -13.93 -13.24 5.85
N ARG A 96 -15.21 -12.90 5.70
CA ARG A 96 -15.68 -11.51 5.69
C ARG A 96 -15.44 -10.82 7.03
N ARG A 97 -15.73 -11.50 8.15
CA ARG A 97 -15.47 -10.96 9.49
C ARG A 97 -13.98 -10.74 9.73
N ALA A 98 -13.14 -11.72 9.37
CA ALA A 98 -11.69 -11.60 9.47
C ALA A 98 -11.14 -10.46 8.62
N TYR A 99 -11.61 -10.32 7.38
CA TYR A 99 -11.22 -9.23 6.48
C TYR A 99 -11.65 -7.86 7.00
N LEU A 100 -12.88 -7.73 7.50
CA LEU A 100 -13.38 -6.46 8.05
C LEU A 100 -12.71 -6.09 9.36
N ALA A 101 -12.37 -7.06 10.22
CA ALA A 101 -11.59 -6.83 11.43
C ALA A 101 -10.19 -6.31 11.09
N ALA A 102 -9.48 -6.99 10.18
CA ALA A 102 -8.16 -6.57 9.73
C ALA A 102 -8.15 -5.24 8.95
N ALA A 103 -9.20 -4.96 8.18
CA ALA A 103 -9.38 -3.67 7.50
C ALA A 103 -9.68 -2.54 8.50
N GLY A 104 -10.37 -2.86 9.61
CA GLY A 104 -10.58 -1.97 10.74
C GLY A 104 -9.28 -1.66 11.48
N ASP A 105 -8.44 -2.67 11.71
CA ASP A 105 -7.11 -2.50 12.34
C ASP A 105 -6.10 -1.81 11.42
N GLN A 106 -6.24 -1.92 10.09
CA GLN A 106 -5.45 -1.17 9.11
C GLN A 106 -5.80 0.34 9.01
N SER A 107 -6.63 0.86 9.91
CA SER A 107 -6.86 2.31 10.01
C SER A 107 -5.61 3.11 10.45
N ASP A 108 -4.55 2.43 10.90
CA ASP A 108 -3.19 2.97 11.11
C ASP A 108 -2.30 3.00 9.84
N MET A 109 -2.90 3.09 8.64
CA MET A 109 -2.15 3.25 7.39
C MET A 109 -1.64 4.69 7.15
N PRO A 110 -0.49 4.85 6.45
CA PRO A 110 0.33 6.06 6.48
C PRO A 110 -0.41 7.33 6.04
N GLU A 111 -0.14 8.40 6.79
CA GLU A 111 -0.59 9.78 6.58
C GLU A 111 -0.81 10.11 5.08
N PRO A 112 -2.03 10.55 4.70
CA PRO A 112 -2.37 10.84 3.31
C PRO A 112 -1.40 11.86 2.71
N THR A 113 -0.62 11.39 1.74
CA THR A 113 0.43 12.13 1.04
C THR A 113 -0.09 13.32 0.23
N ASN A 114 -1.39 13.38 -0.04
CA ASN A 114 -1.99 14.39 -0.91
C ASN A 114 -3.18 15.11 -0.25
N ARG A 115 -3.29 16.44 -0.44
CA ARG A 115 -4.40 17.26 0.11
C ARG A 115 -5.76 16.81 -0.42
N ALA A 116 -5.80 16.27 -1.64
CA ALA A 116 -7.00 15.65 -2.20
C ALA A 116 -7.39 14.37 -1.45
N GLN A 117 -6.43 13.55 -1.04
CA GLN A 117 -6.67 12.35 -0.23
C GLN A 117 -7.13 12.71 1.18
N ARG A 118 -6.57 13.77 1.79
CA ARG A 118 -7.04 14.30 3.08
C ARG A 118 -8.52 14.67 3.04
N ARG A 119 -8.96 15.39 2.01
CA ARG A 119 -10.37 15.77 1.83
C ARG A 119 -11.30 14.59 1.58
N LEU A 120 -10.79 13.49 1.04
CA LEU A 120 -11.55 12.25 0.82
C LEU A 120 -11.72 11.50 2.15
N ILE A 121 -10.64 11.39 2.93
CA ILE A 121 -10.65 10.77 4.26
C ILE A 121 -11.53 11.57 5.23
N GLU A 122 -11.43 12.91 5.23
CA GLU A 122 -12.32 13.81 6.00
C GLU A 122 -13.80 13.66 5.63
N LYS A 123 -14.10 13.20 4.41
CA LYS A 123 -15.46 12.89 3.93
C LYS A 123 -15.84 11.42 4.14
N GLY A 124 -15.03 10.64 4.85
CA GLY A 124 -15.26 9.20 5.09
C GLY A 124 -15.03 8.31 3.86
N VAL A 125 -14.39 8.82 2.79
CA VAL A 125 -14.06 8.04 1.60
C VAL A 125 -12.77 7.27 1.87
N GLN A 126 -12.92 5.95 2.02
CA GLN A 126 -11.80 5.04 2.22
C GLN A 126 -10.81 5.10 1.03
N PRO A 127 -9.50 5.03 1.30
CA PRO A 127 -8.48 5.03 0.26
C PRO A 127 -8.65 3.81 -0.65
N GLY A 128 -9.00 4.04 -1.92
CA GLY A 128 -9.25 2.99 -2.91
C GLY A 128 -10.64 3.05 -3.57
N VAL A 129 -11.57 3.84 -3.03
CA VAL A 129 -12.87 4.11 -3.67
C VAL A 129 -12.78 5.43 -4.43
N THR A 130 -12.77 5.39 -5.76
CA THR A 130 -12.98 6.61 -6.56
C THR A 130 -14.41 7.10 -6.32
N PRO A 131 -14.62 8.34 -5.81
CA PRO A 131 -15.95 8.90 -5.75
C PRO A 131 -16.45 9.08 -7.18
N THR A 132 -17.53 8.40 -7.53
CA THR A 132 -18.26 8.67 -8.77
C THR A 132 -18.68 10.15 -8.74
N PRO A 133 -18.32 10.97 -9.74
CA PRO A 133 -18.83 12.34 -9.80
C PRO A 133 -20.35 12.25 -9.90
N ARG A 134 -21.05 12.82 -8.90
CA ARG A 134 -22.50 13.00 -8.93
C ARG A 134 -22.83 13.79 -10.21
N PRO A 135 -23.72 13.30 -11.10
CA PRO A 135 -24.12 14.08 -12.26
C PRO A 135 -24.81 15.34 -11.74
N VAL A 136 -24.15 16.49 -11.91
CA VAL A 136 -24.74 17.79 -11.62
C VAL A 136 -25.89 17.99 -12.60
N ALA A 137 -27.12 17.95 -12.09
CA ALA A 137 -28.31 18.26 -12.85
C ALA A 137 -28.14 19.66 -13.47
N ARG A 138 -27.99 19.70 -14.79
CA ARG A 138 -27.88 20.93 -15.57
C ARG A 138 -29.19 21.71 -15.43
N LYS A 139 -29.19 22.72 -14.56
CA LYS A 139 -30.35 23.61 -14.36
C LYS A 139 -30.68 24.27 -15.71
N LYS A 140 -31.81 23.89 -16.31
CA LYS A 140 -32.36 24.52 -17.51
C LYS A 140 -32.64 25.99 -17.16
N ARG A 141 -31.82 26.91 -17.66
CA ARG A 141 -32.16 28.33 -17.72
C ARG A 141 -33.34 28.45 -18.70
N ARG A 142 -34.49 28.88 -18.17
CA ARG A 142 -35.56 29.49 -18.96
C ARG A 142 -35.13 30.89 -19.36
#